data_AF-A0A6S7KFN0-F1
#
_entry.id   AF-A0A6S7KFN0-F1
#
_cell.length_a   1.000
_cell.length_b   1.000
_cell.length_c   1.000
_cell.angle_alpha   90.00
_cell.angle_beta   90.00
_cell.angle_gamma   90.00
#
_symmetry.space_group_name_H-M   'P 1'
#
loop_
_entity.id
_entity.type
_entity.pdbx_description
1 polymer ?
#
loop_
_entity_poly.entity_id
_entity_poly.type
_entity_poly.pdbx_seq_one_letter_code
_entity_poly.pdbx_strand_id
1 'polypeptide(L)'
;GFDQILPIEDLERMVLQVPHDIRPQLRERRERLCQRCFDLLNLKPQKDSNKKYNDETVLQMLSVRKGKRFLSKVLRIVREDQRHEIALAVTRNLRIFTKKDVHQAETDGLCDDVLDVIRFSPCEKIVEHHHNVVDTDSSVLHLFGCKFTLRILVVLLKRMSQLSQNIDENSLQLQTL
;
A
#
# COMPACT_ATOMS: atom_id res chain seq x y z
N GLY A 1 16.96 0.63 -8.79
CA GLY A 1 15.72 0.30 -8.04
C GLY A 1 15.89 -1.02 -7.33
N PHE A 2 15.78 -2.14 -8.06
CA PHE A 2 15.92 -3.50 -7.49
C PHE A 2 17.23 -3.76 -6.75
N ASP A 3 18.33 -3.18 -7.21
CA ASP A 3 19.65 -3.37 -6.58
C ASP A 3 19.70 -2.84 -5.14
N GLN A 4 18.74 -2.00 -4.74
CA GLN A 4 18.63 -1.52 -3.35
C GLN A 4 17.93 -2.52 -2.41
N ILE A 5 17.20 -3.51 -2.95
CA ILE A 5 16.49 -4.53 -2.16
C ILE A 5 17.40 -5.72 -1.84
N LEU A 6 18.33 -6.07 -2.74
CA LEU A 6 19.26 -7.20 -2.53
C LEU A 6 20.02 -7.11 -1.18
N PRO A 7 20.57 -5.94 -0.78
CA PRO A 7 21.24 -5.82 0.51
C PRO A 7 20.30 -6.05 1.72
N ILE A 8 18.99 -5.85 1.56
CA ILE A 8 18.00 -6.09 2.62
C ILE A 8 17.77 -7.59 2.78
N GLU A 9 17.56 -8.30 1.66
CA GLU A 9 17.40 -9.76 1.66
C GLU A 9 18.67 -10.46 2.20
N ASP A 10 19.86 -9.94 1.88
CA ASP A 10 21.12 -10.46 2.41
C ASP A 10 21.25 -10.22 3.92
N LEU A 11 20.89 -9.04 4.41
CA LEU A 11 20.88 -8.75 5.86
C LEU A 11 19.92 -9.67 6.62
N GLU A 12 18.75 -9.97 6.07
CA GLU A 12 17.78 -10.87 6.69
C GLU A 12 18.30 -12.31 6.79
N ARG A 13 19.09 -12.78 5.81
CA ARG A 13 19.78 -14.08 5.90
C ARG A 13 20.91 -14.06 6.92
N MET A 14 21.68 -12.98 6.99
CA MET A 14 22.82 -12.84 7.88
C MET A 14 22.43 -12.69 9.36
N VAL A 15 21.27 -12.08 9.65
CA VAL A 15 20.87 -11.76 11.04
C VAL A 15 20.77 -12.99 11.94
N LEU A 16 20.45 -14.16 11.34
CA LEU A 16 20.35 -15.44 12.04
C LEU A 16 21.72 -16.05 12.38
N GLN A 17 22.78 -15.61 11.70
CA GLN A 17 24.13 -16.18 11.80
C GLN A 17 25.06 -15.31 12.66
N VAL A 18 24.66 -14.09 13.01
CA VAL A 18 25.51 -13.16 13.75
C VAL A 18 25.26 -13.16 15.27
N PRO A 19 26.31 -12.84 16.06
CA PRO A 19 26.21 -12.58 17.50
C PRO A 19 25.14 -11.54 17.87
N HIS A 20 24.55 -11.69 19.05
CA HIS A 20 23.41 -10.87 19.53
C HIS A 20 23.74 -9.37 19.64
N ASP A 21 24.98 -9.05 20.02
CA ASP A 21 25.55 -7.72 20.20
C ASP A 21 25.61 -6.90 18.90
N ILE A 22 25.73 -7.55 17.74
CA ILE A 22 25.80 -6.87 16.43
C ILE A 22 24.41 -6.67 15.81
N ARG A 23 23.38 -7.40 16.27
CA ARG A 23 22.02 -7.34 15.72
C ARG A 23 21.40 -5.93 15.70
N PRO A 24 21.59 -5.06 16.70
CA PRO A 24 21.07 -3.69 16.65
C PRO A 24 21.61 -2.88 15.46
N GLN A 25 22.91 -2.99 15.17
CA GLN A 25 23.54 -2.28 14.05
C GLN A 25 23.03 -2.78 12.70
N LEU A 26 22.78 -4.09 12.57
CA LEU A 26 22.19 -4.66 11.36
C LEU A 26 20.73 -4.21 11.17
N ARG A 27 19.96 -4.10 12.25
CA ARG A 27 18.58 -3.57 12.21
C ARG A 27 18.57 -2.12 11.74
N GLU A 28 19.43 -1.27 12.29
CA GLU A 28 19.55 0.13 11.87
C GLU A 28 19.97 0.25 10.39
N ARG A 29 20.90 -0.60 9.94
CA ARG A 29 21.29 -0.66 8.53
C ARG A 29 20.13 -1.10 7.63
N ARG A 30 19.35 -2.11 8.05
CA ARG A 30 18.13 -2.56 7.35
C ARG A 30 17.13 -1.41 7.24
N GLU A 31 16.87 -0.69 8.32
CA GLU A 31 15.92 0.42 8.33
C GLU A 31 16.34 1.55 7.37
N ARG A 32 17.63 1.92 7.34
CA ARG A 32 18.16 2.89 6.37
C ARG A 32 18.03 2.42 4.91
N LEU A 33 18.14 1.12 4.66
CA LEU A 33 17.92 0.55 3.32
C LEU A 33 16.44 0.57 2.92
N CYS A 34 15.54 0.18 3.83
CA CYS A 34 14.09 0.26 3.61
C CYS A 34 13.66 1.71 3.35
N GLN A 35 14.16 2.66 4.13
CA GLN A 35 13.88 4.08 3.96
C GLN A 35 14.31 4.57 2.56
N ARG A 36 15.52 4.21 2.11
CA ARG A 36 15.97 4.55 0.75
C ARG A 36 15.05 3.99 -0.33
N CYS A 37 14.57 2.76 -0.17
CA CYS A 37 13.61 2.16 -1.11
C CYS A 37 12.28 2.92 -1.14
N PHE A 38 11.79 3.38 0.02
CA PHE A 38 10.59 4.20 0.13
C PHE A 38 10.78 5.58 -0.48
N ASP A 39 11.92 6.24 -0.23
CA ASP A 39 12.21 7.58 -0.75
C ASP A 39 12.21 7.64 -2.28
N LEU A 40 12.57 6.53 -2.95
CA LEU A 40 12.49 6.39 -4.41
C LEU A 40 11.06 6.52 -4.95
N LEU A 41 10.03 6.32 -4.13
CA LEU A 41 8.63 6.46 -4.54
C LEU A 41 8.19 7.92 -4.60
N ASN A 42 8.96 8.84 -4.00
CA ASN A 42 8.73 10.27 -4.00
C ASN A 42 7.30 10.70 -3.59
N LEU A 43 6.70 10.01 -2.61
CA LEU A 43 5.34 10.24 -2.12
C LEU A 43 5.18 11.51 -1.26
N LYS A 44 6.00 12.55 -1.51
CA LYS A 44 6.00 13.76 -0.69
C LYS A 44 4.71 14.58 -0.93
N PRO A 45 4.11 15.16 0.14
CA PRO A 45 3.03 16.12 -0.02
C PRO A 45 3.51 17.30 -0.85
N GLN A 46 2.75 17.70 -1.86
CA GLN A 46 3.10 18.85 -2.69
C GLN A 46 2.87 20.11 -1.86
N LYS A 47 3.93 20.87 -1.56
CA LYS A 47 3.86 22.03 -0.65
C LYS A 47 3.00 23.19 -1.18
N ASP A 48 2.83 23.30 -2.51
CA ASP A 48 2.37 24.54 -3.15
C ASP A 48 1.22 24.35 -4.18
N SER A 49 0.47 23.24 -4.14
CA SER A 49 -0.67 23.07 -5.05
C SER A 49 -1.84 22.36 -4.37
N ASN A 50 -3.08 22.66 -4.79
CA ASN A 50 -4.28 21.93 -4.37
C ASN A 50 -4.24 20.41 -4.65
N LYS A 51 -3.19 19.88 -5.28
CA LYS A 51 -2.91 18.44 -5.34
C LYS A 51 -2.22 17.98 -4.06
N LYS A 52 -2.93 17.16 -3.29
CA LYS A 52 -2.48 16.65 -1.99
C LYS A 52 -1.24 15.73 -2.07
N TYR A 53 -0.96 15.10 -3.23
CA TYR A 53 0.15 14.15 -3.44
C TYR A 53 0.72 14.18 -4.87
N ASN A 54 2.04 14.03 -5.03
CA ASN A 54 2.69 13.76 -6.32
C ASN A 54 2.93 12.25 -6.51
N ASP A 55 2.02 11.57 -7.19
CA ASP A 55 2.10 10.13 -7.43
C ASP A 55 2.76 9.76 -8.77
N GLU A 56 3.39 10.71 -9.48
CA GLU A 56 3.93 10.48 -10.83
C GLU A 56 4.90 9.28 -10.87
N THR A 57 5.82 9.21 -9.90
CA THR A 57 6.77 8.11 -9.81
C THR A 57 6.08 6.76 -9.59
N VAL A 58 5.05 6.72 -8.74
CA VAL A 58 4.26 5.50 -8.52
C VAL A 58 3.50 5.11 -9.79
N LEU A 59 2.89 6.07 -10.49
CA LEU A 59 2.18 5.81 -11.74
C LEU A 59 3.11 5.24 -12.82
N GLN A 60 4.33 5.78 -12.93
CA GLN A 60 5.36 5.23 -13.82
C GLN A 60 5.74 3.80 -13.43
N MET A 61 5.90 3.50 -12.14
CA MET A 61 6.18 2.14 -11.67
C MET A 61 5.01 1.18 -11.93
N LEU A 62 3.77 1.62 -11.73
CA LEU A 62 2.56 0.85 -12.03
C LEU A 62 2.40 0.55 -13.52
N SER A 63 3.04 1.33 -14.40
CA SER A 63 2.97 1.14 -15.86
C SER A 63 3.86 0.00 -16.38
N VAL A 64 4.83 -0.48 -15.59
CA VAL A 64 5.86 -1.42 -16.08
C VAL A 64 6.02 -2.64 -15.18
N ARG A 65 6.35 -3.80 -15.77
CA ARG A 65 6.54 -5.08 -15.06
C ARG A 65 7.48 -4.97 -13.85
N LYS A 66 8.66 -4.36 -14.06
CA LYS A 66 9.69 -4.21 -13.02
C LYS A 66 9.19 -3.28 -11.90
N GLY A 67 8.50 -2.19 -12.23
CA GLY A 67 7.98 -1.25 -11.25
C GLY A 67 6.94 -1.87 -10.31
N LYS A 68 6.00 -2.66 -10.85
CA LYS A 68 5.02 -3.42 -10.03
C LYS A 68 5.69 -4.39 -9.06
N ARG A 69 6.67 -5.17 -9.56
CA ARG A 69 7.46 -6.08 -8.72
C ARG A 69 8.24 -5.32 -7.64
N PHE A 70 8.77 -4.15 -7.96
CA PHE A 70 9.49 -3.32 -7.01
C PHE A 70 8.54 -2.83 -5.91
N LEU A 71 7.39 -2.27 -6.28
CA LEU A 71 6.36 -1.84 -5.33
C LEU A 71 5.88 -2.96 -4.41
N SER A 72 5.61 -4.15 -4.98
CA SER A 72 5.25 -5.36 -4.23
C SER A 72 6.32 -5.73 -3.20
N LYS A 73 7.60 -5.75 -3.60
CA LYS A 73 8.69 -6.01 -2.65
C LYS A 73 8.82 -4.91 -1.59
N VAL A 74 8.74 -3.63 -1.97
CA VAL A 74 8.85 -2.50 -1.04
C VAL A 74 7.73 -2.57 0.01
N LEU A 75 6.50 -2.85 -0.41
CA LEU A 75 5.36 -3.06 0.49
C LEU A 75 5.62 -4.15 1.55
N ARG A 76 6.47 -5.13 1.30
CA ARG A 76 6.77 -6.21 2.25
C ARG A 76 7.89 -5.88 3.24
N ILE A 77 8.77 -4.93 2.92
CA ILE A 77 9.98 -4.65 3.70
C ILE A 77 9.90 -3.36 4.52
N VAL A 78 9.07 -2.40 4.10
CA VAL A 78 8.93 -1.09 4.73
C VAL A 78 8.04 -1.14 5.97
N ARG A 79 8.13 -0.09 6.79
CA ARG A 79 7.34 0.03 8.03
C ARG A 79 5.86 0.26 7.71
N GLU A 80 5.00 0.04 8.70
CA GLU A 80 3.54 0.09 8.55
C GLU A 80 3.00 1.42 8.02
N ASP A 81 3.47 2.54 8.58
CA ASP A 81 3.19 3.90 8.10
C ASP A 81 3.44 4.02 6.59
N GLN A 82 4.61 3.57 6.15
CA GLN A 82 5.02 3.63 4.74
C GLN A 82 4.19 2.71 3.85
N ARG A 83 3.82 1.51 4.34
CA ARG A 83 2.96 0.58 3.60
C ARG A 83 1.60 1.21 3.30
N HIS A 84 1.01 1.92 4.26
CA HIS A 84 -0.26 2.63 4.04
C HIS A 84 -0.12 3.74 3.01
N GLU A 85 0.94 4.54 3.06
CA GLU A 85 1.15 5.62 2.08
C GLU A 85 1.31 5.07 0.64
N ILE A 86 2.02 3.95 0.48
CA ILE A 86 2.13 3.28 -0.83
C ILE A 86 0.78 2.75 -1.29
N ALA A 87 0.05 2.05 -0.41
CA ALA A 87 -1.27 1.53 -0.74
C ALA A 87 -2.23 2.66 -1.13
N LEU A 88 -2.18 3.80 -0.44
CA LEU A 88 -2.98 4.98 -0.75
C LEU A 88 -2.66 5.52 -2.14
N ALA A 89 -1.37 5.67 -2.47
CA ALA A 89 -0.92 6.08 -3.80
C ALA A 89 -1.40 5.11 -4.90
N VAL A 90 -1.37 3.80 -4.64
CA VAL A 90 -1.93 2.82 -5.59
C VAL A 90 -3.44 3.00 -5.72
N THR A 91 -4.18 3.20 -4.62
CA THR A 91 -5.64 3.40 -4.67
C THR A 91 -6.07 4.66 -5.40
N ARG A 92 -5.29 5.75 -5.30
CA ARG A 92 -5.53 6.99 -6.08
C ARG A 92 -5.38 6.79 -7.59
N ASN A 93 -4.57 5.82 -8.00
CA ASN A 93 -4.18 5.62 -9.40
C ASN A 93 -4.80 4.36 -10.04
N LEU A 94 -5.85 3.78 -9.43
CA LEU A 94 -6.45 2.51 -9.89
C LEU A 94 -6.90 2.51 -11.36
N ARG A 95 -7.26 3.67 -11.90
CA ARG A 95 -7.70 3.81 -13.30
C ARG A 95 -6.67 3.28 -14.30
N ILE A 96 -5.38 3.27 -13.96
CA ILE A 96 -4.33 2.72 -14.83
C ILE A 96 -4.55 1.24 -15.17
N PHE A 97 -5.16 0.47 -14.25
CA PHE A 97 -5.38 -0.97 -14.41
C PHE A 97 -6.64 -1.33 -15.21
N THR A 98 -7.46 -0.35 -15.59
CA THR A 98 -8.69 -0.59 -16.36
C THR A 98 -8.43 -0.95 -17.80
N LYS A 99 -7.23 -0.63 -18.31
CA LYS A 99 -6.77 -1.09 -19.63
C LYS A 99 -6.20 -2.49 -19.50
N LYS A 100 -6.30 -3.28 -20.57
CA LYS A 100 -5.75 -4.65 -20.61
C LYS A 100 -4.27 -4.63 -20.25
N ASP A 101 -3.93 -5.26 -19.14
CA ASP A 101 -2.58 -5.27 -18.59
C ASP A 101 -1.76 -6.42 -19.18
N VAL A 102 -0.60 -6.10 -19.76
CA VAL A 102 0.31 -7.09 -20.35
C VAL A 102 1.09 -7.86 -19.26
N HIS A 103 1.03 -7.43 -18.00
CA HIS A 103 1.79 -7.99 -16.88
C HIS A 103 0.89 -8.49 -15.75
N GLN A 104 -0.14 -9.28 -16.09
CA GLN A 104 -1.19 -9.71 -15.16
C GLN A 104 -0.65 -10.38 -13.89
N ALA A 105 0.37 -11.24 -13.99
CA ALA A 105 0.91 -11.94 -12.82
C ALA A 105 1.56 -10.97 -11.80
N GLU A 106 2.30 -9.96 -12.28
CA GLU A 106 2.87 -8.93 -11.41
C GLU A 106 1.81 -8.00 -10.82
N THR A 107 0.76 -7.74 -11.60
CA THR A 107 -0.40 -6.95 -11.17
C THR A 107 -1.19 -7.68 -10.09
N ASP A 108 -1.41 -8.99 -10.24
CA ASP A 108 -2.09 -9.82 -9.24
C ASP A 108 -1.27 -9.89 -7.94
N GLY A 109 0.06 -10.07 -8.03
CA GLY A 109 0.92 -10.08 -6.85
C GLY A 109 0.94 -8.74 -6.09
N LEU A 110 1.01 -7.61 -6.82
CA LEU A 110 0.88 -6.29 -6.22
C LEU A 110 -0.52 -6.07 -5.61
N CYS A 111 -1.57 -6.56 -6.28
CA CYS A 111 -2.93 -6.49 -5.77
C CYS A 111 -3.04 -7.22 -4.42
N ASP A 112 -2.49 -8.43 -4.30
CA ASP A 112 -2.49 -9.19 -3.05
C ASP A 112 -1.81 -8.42 -1.91
N ASP A 113 -0.61 -7.86 -2.16
CA ASP A 113 0.11 -7.08 -1.16
C ASP A 113 -0.66 -5.82 -0.72
N VAL A 114 -1.28 -5.10 -1.66
CA VAL A 114 -2.09 -3.92 -1.36
C VAL A 114 -3.36 -4.29 -0.58
N LEU A 115 -4.02 -5.40 -0.95
CA LEU A 115 -5.20 -5.88 -0.24
C LEU A 115 -4.87 -6.27 1.20
N ASP A 116 -3.71 -6.87 1.44
CA ASP A 116 -3.27 -7.20 2.79
C ASP A 116 -3.05 -5.94 3.63
N VAL A 117 -2.44 -4.88 3.08
CA VAL A 117 -2.36 -3.59 3.78
C VAL A 117 -3.75 -3.07 4.13
N ILE A 118 -4.68 -3.02 3.16
CA ILE A 118 -6.04 -2.51 3.38
C ILE A 118 -6.79 -3.33 4.43
N ARG A 119 -6.64 -4.66 4.46
CA ARG A 119 -7.32 -5.53 5.45
C ARG A 119 -6.96 -5.17 6.88
N PHE A 120 -5.72 -4.78 7.12
CA PHE A 120 -5.21 -4.45 8.46
C PHE A 120 -5.14 -2.94 8.74
N SER A 121 -5.52 -2.10 7.77
CA SER A 121 -5.57 -0.65 7.95
C SER A 121 -6.54 -0.21 9.06
N PRO A 122 -6.17 0.84 9.83
CA PRO A 122 -7.07 1.49 10.77
C PRO A 122 -8.19 2.25 10.05
N CYS A 123 -9.24 2.61 10.79
CA CYS A 123 -10.47 3.19 10.25
C CYS A 123 -10.21 4.43 9.37
N GLU A 124 -9.35 5.34 9.82
CA GLU A 124 -9.01 6.58 9.12
C GLU A 124 -8.44 6.31 7.73
N LYS A 125 -7.57 5.31 7.63
CA LYS A 125 -6.96 4.89 6.36
C LYS A 125 -7.96 4.16 5.46
N ILE A 126 -8.89 3.38 6.01
CA ILE A 126 -9.98 2.76 5.24
C ILE A 126 -10.86 3.83 4.59
N VAL A 127 -11.25 4.86 5.35
CA VAL A 127 -12.05 5.99 4.82
C VAL A 127 -11.29 6.73 3.72
N GLU A 128 -9.98 6.94 3.90
CA GLU A 128 -9.13 7.59 2.89
C GLU A 128 -9.04 6.75 1.60
N HIS A 129 -8.84 5.43 1.71
CA HIS A 129 -8.89 4.53 0.55
C HIS A 129 -10.26 4.57 -0.13
N HIS A 130 -11.36 4.54 0.63
CA HIS A 130 -12.71 4.62 0.08
C HIS A 130 -12.90 5.91 -0.72
N HIS A 131 -12.50 7.06 -0.17
CA HIS A 131 -12.58 8.34 -0.86
C HIS A 131 -11.78 8.35 -2.17
N ASN A 132 -10.58 7.76 -2.18
CA ASN A 132 -9.75 7.66 -3.39
C ASN A 132 -10.38 6.76 -4.48
N VAL A 133 -11.12 5.72 -4.07
CA VAL A 133 -11.69 4.70 -4.98
C VAL A 133 -13.06 5.13 -5.52
N VAL A 134 -13.89 5.72 -4.67
CA VAL A 134 -15.29 6.08 -4.96
C VAL A 134 -15.43 7.59 -5.20
N ASP A 135 -14.33 8.26 -5.57
CA ASP A 135 -14.24 9.70 -5.83
C ASP A 135 -15.55 10.26 -6.41
N THR A 136 -16.16 11.18 -5.64
CA THR A 136 -17.54 11.65 -5.81
C THR A 136 -17.80 12.25 -7.18
N ASP A 137 -16.76 12.72 -7.85
CA ASP A 137 -16.84 13.38 -9.14
C ASP A 137 -16.67 12.40 -10.32
N SER A 138 -16.53 11.10 -10.05
CA SER A 138 -16.23 10.10 -11.07
C SER A 138 -17.14 8.88 -11.07
N SER A 139 -17.44 8.38 -12.26
CA SER A 139 -18.23 7.15 -12.41
C SER A 139 -17.47 5.96 -11.85
N VAL A 140 -18.09 5.24 -10.90
CA VAL A 140 -17.57 3.98 -10.33
C VAL A 140 -17.46 2.84 -11.34
N LEU A 141 -17.99 3.01 -12.56
CA LEU A 141 -17.95 1.98 -13.61
C LEU A 141 -16.53 1.50 -13.92
N HIS A 142 -15.53 2.38 -13.82
CA HIS A 142 -14.13 2.04 -14.03
C HIS A 142 -13.63 0.95 -13.06
N LEU A 143 -14.23 0.86 -11.86
CA LEU A 143 -13.89 -0.17 -10.87
C LEU A 143 -14.32 -1.57 -11.30
N PHE A 144 -15.31 -1.69 -12.19
CA PHE A 144 -15.80 -2.97 -12.70
C PHE A 144 -15.04 -3.45 -13.93
N GLY A 145 -14.17 -2.61 -14.51
CA GLY A 145 -13.40 -2.93 -15.71
C GLY A 145 -12.18 -3.84 -15.48
N CYS A 146 -11.77 -4.06 -14.23
CA CYS A 146 -10.59 -4.86 -13.92
C CYS A 146 -10.75 -5.69 -12.63
N LYS A 147 -10.20 -6.91 -12.65
CA LYS A 147 -10.17 -7.80 -11.47
C LYS A 147 -9.48 -7.14 -10.27
N PHE A 148 -8.40 -6.38 -10.49
CA PHE A 148 -7.70 -5.66 -9.42
C PHE A 148 -8.66 -4.69 -8.72
N THR A 149 -9.25 -3.77 -9.48
CA THR A 149 -10.10 -2.70 -8.93
C THR A 149 -11.33 -3.27 -8.22
N LEU A 150 -11.95 -4.33 -8.77
CA LEU A 150 -13.04 -5.06 -8.13
C LEU A 150 -12.64 -5.66 -6.78
N ARG A 151 -11.48 -6.30 -6.68
CA ARG A 151 -11.01 -6.91 -5.42
C ARG A 151 -10.78 -5.86 -4.35
N ILE A 152 -10.21 -4.71 -4.72
CA ILE A 152 -10.02 -3.57 -3.80
C ILE A 152 -11.37 -3.08 -3.28
N LEU A 153 -12.34 -2.85 -4.18
CA LEU A 153 -13.69 -2.42 -3.80
C LEU A 153 -14.35 -3.41 -2.83
N VAL A 154 -14.31 -4.71 -3.11
CA VAL A 154 -14.90 -5.75 -2.24
C VAL A 154 -14.27 -5.75 -0.86
N VAL A 155 -12.93 -5.68 -0.77
CA VAL A 155 -12.25 -5.66 0.53
C VAL A 155 -12.57 -4.38 1.31
N LEU A 156 -12.61 -3.22 0.65
CA LEU A 156 -12.97 -1.97 1.30
C LEU A 156 -14.39 -2.00 1.86
N LEU A 157 -15.37 -2.44 1.07
CA LEU A 157 -16.76 -2.56 1.52
C LEU A 157 -16.90 -3.51 2.71
N LYS A 158 -16.20 -4.66 2.68
CA LYS A 158 -16.18 -5.61 3.79
C LYS A 158 -15.59 -4.98 5.05
N ARG A 159 -14.47 -4.26 4.93
CA ARG A 159 -13.81 -3.59 6.07
C ARG A 159 -14.67 -2.48 6.66
N MET A 160 -15.29 -1.64 5.83
CA MET A 160 -16.21 -0.60 6.30
C MET A 160 -17.43 -1.19 7.01
N SER A 161 -18.01 -2.27 6.48
CA SER A 161 -19.13 -2.96 7.12
C SER A 161 -18.76 -3.51 8.51
N GLN A 162 -17.58 -4.13 8.65
CA GLN A 162 -17.07 -4.60 9.94
C GLN A 162 -16.85 -3.46 10.93
N LEU A 163 -16.30 -2.33 10.47
CA LEU A 163 -16.07 -1.17 11.32
C LEU A 163 -17.39 -0.53 11.78
N SER A 164 -18.41 -0.50 10.92
CA SER A 164 -19.74 -0.01 11.27
C SER A 164 -20.39 -0.85 12.37
N GLN A 165 -20.32 -2.18 12.27
CA GLN A 165 -20.88 -3.08 13.29
C GLN A 165 -20.26 -2.86 14.68
N ASN A 166 -18.95 -2.61 14.73
CA ASN A 166 -18.26 -2.32 15.98
C ASN A 166 -18.70 -0.99 16.61
N ILE A 167 -19.17 -0.02 15.82
CA ILE A 167 -19.71 1.24 16.34
C ILE A 167 -21.06 0.98 17.00
N ASP A 168 -21.92 0.19 16.36
CA ASP A 168 -23.24 -0.17 16.88
C ASP A 168 -23.14 -1.01 18.17
N GLU A 169 -22.18 -1.94 18.26
CA GLU A 169 -21.96 -2.74 19.47
C GLU A 169 -21.41 -1.92 20.66
N ASN A 170 -20.46 -1.01 20.42
CA ASN A 170 -19.91 -0.16 21.47
C ASN A 170 -20.92 0.89 21.97
N SER A 171 -21.80 1.38 21.10
CA SER A 171 -22.86 2.31 21.49
C SER A 171 -23.97 1.63 22.31
N LEU A 172 -24.24 0.34 22.07
CA LEU A 172 -25.14 -0.47 22.91
C LEU A 172 -24.56 -0.72 24.31
N GLN A 173 -23.25 -0.99 24.43
CA GLN A 173 -22.60 -1.23 25.74
C GLN A 173 -22.59 0.01 26.64
N LEU A 174 -22.45 1.21 26.07
CA LEU A 174 -22.49 2.48 26.80
C LEU A 174 -23.90 2.86 27.29
N GLN A 175 -24.96 2.29 26.73
CA GLN A 175 -26.35 2.50 27.19
C GLN A 175 -26.76 1.55 28.33
N THR A 176 -25.96 0.53 28.62
CA THR A 176 -26.20 -0.48 29.67
C THR A 176 -25.40 -0.26 30.96
N LEU A 177 -24.67 0.85 31.07
CA LEU A 177 -23.97 1.32 32.29
C LEU A 177 -24.69 2.55 32.86
#